data_AF-A0A0G1AVR0-F1
#
_entry.id   AF-A0A0G1AVR0-F1
#
_cell.length_a   1.000
_cell.length_b   1.000
_cell.length_c   1.000
_cell.angle_alpha   90.00
_cell.angle_beta   90.00
_cell.angle_gamma   90.00
#
_symmetry.space_group_name_H-M   'P 1'
#
loop_
_entity.id
_entity.type
_entity.pdbx_description
1 polymer ?
#
loop_
_entity_poly.entity_id
_entity_poly.type
_entity_poly.pdbx_seq_one_letter_code
_entity_poly.pdbx_strand_id
1 'polypeptide(L)'
;MNKKVPPIKQKNKKGFTLIELLVVVAIIGTLMSLISVSYLDIRAKSRDARRVNDVKSLRDGMALYQIQHTVYPLSQNETAIDGGAADVLSRELITEKILPGLIKDPTSPTFDYTYQSLANGASYIIHYCLETNSVLGKSSGCNHFIGP
;
A
#
# COMPACT_ATOMS: atom_id res chain seq x y z
N MET A 1 64.14 3.92 -50.82
CA MET A 1 63.12 4.96 -50.57
C MET A 1 62.68 4.90 -49.11
N ASN A 2 63.16 5.79 -48.25
CA ASN A 2 62.71 5.90 -46.86
C ASN A 2 61.47 6.80 -46.79
N LYS A 3 60.29 6.23 -46.51
CA LYS A 3 59.08 7.00 -46.21
C LYS A 3 59.15 7.49 -44.76
N LYS A 4 59.22 8.81 -44.55
CA LYS A 4 59.11 9.42 -43.21
C LYS A 4 57.71 9.15 -42.65
N VAL A 5 57.62 8.51 -41.50
CA VAL A 5 56.37 8.29 -40.77
C VAL A 5 55.91 9.63 -40.14
N PRO A 6 54.66 10.06 -40.34
CA PRO A 6 54.17 11.31 -39.77
C PRO A 6 54.01 11.23 -38.24
N PRO A 7 54.26 12.32 -37.50
CA PRO A 7 54.16 12.33 -36.05
C PRO A 7 52.70 12.24 -35.58
N ILE A 8 52.45 11.36 -34.60
CA ILE A 8 51.13 11.18 -33.98
C ILE A 8 50.82 12.41 -33.11
N LYS A 9 49.89 13.28 -33.54
CA LYS A 9 49.36 14.36 -32.71
C LYS A 9 48.57 13.76 -31.53
N GLN A 10 49.15 13.74 -30.34
CA GLN A 10 48.39 13.44 -29.12
C GLN A 10 47.38 14.56 -28.87
N LYS A 11 46.09 14.23 -28.89
CA LYS A 11 45.03 15.12 -28.41
C LYS A 11 45.08 15.15 -26.89
N ASN A 12 45.30 16.33 -26.30
CA ASN A 12 45.21 16.51 -24.85
C ASN A 12 43.80 16.11 -24.38
N LYS A 13 43.70 14.97 -23.69
CA LYS A 13 42.48 14.56 -23.00
C LYS A 13 42.34 15.45 -21.77
N LYS A 14 41.38 16.37 -21.80
CA LYS A 14 41.01 17.15 -20.62
C LYS A 14 40.33 16.19 -19.62
N GLY A 15 40.94 16.00 -18.46
CA GLY A 15 40.35 15.27 -17.33
C GLY A 15 39.59 16.23 -16.42
N PHE A 16 38.67 15.69 -15.61
CA PHE A 16 37.99 16.44 -14.57
C PHE A 16 38.98 16.90 -13.49
N THR A 17 38.74 18.09 -12.95
CA THR A 17 39.48 18.62 -11.81
C THR A 17 38.91 18.09 -10.49
N LEU A 18 39.75 18.05 -9.44
CA LEU A 18 39.30 17.65 -8.10
C LEU A 18 38.19 18.58 -7.56
N ILE A 19 38.26 19.86 -7.89
CA ILE A 19 37.26 20.84 -7.46
C ILE A 19 35.90 20.62 -8.14
N GLU A 20 35.88 20.24 -9.42
CA GLU A 20 34.64 19.89 -10.11
C GLU A 20 33.97 18.69 -9.47
N LEU A 21 34.75 17.65 -9.13
CA LEU A 21 34.20 16.48 -8.44
C LEU A 21 33.68 16.83 -7.04
N LEU A 22 34.41 17.68 -6.31
CA LEU A 22 34.05 18.11 -4.95
C LEU A 22 32.73 18.90 -4.93
N VAL A 23 32.54 19.82 -5.87
CA VAL A 23 31.30 20.60 -5.98
C VAL A 23 30.11 19.69 -6.32
N VAL A 24 30.30 18.70 -7.20
CA VAL A 24 29.23 17.76 -7.60
C VAL A 24 28.74 16.94 -6.41
N VAL A 25 29.65 16.34 -5.62
CA VAL A 25 29.23 15.54 -4.45
C VAL A 25 28.61 16.41 -3.36
N ALA A 26 29.05 17.67 -3.21
CA ALA A 26 28.44 18.62 -2.30
C ALA A 26 26.98 18.95 -2.70
N ILE A 27 26.71 19.19 -4.00
CA ILE A 27 25.36 19.45 -4.50
C ILE A 27 24.45 18.22 -4.37
N ILE A 28 24.96 17.02 -4.69
CA ILE A 28 24.18 15.78 -4.53
C ILE A 28 23.82 15.56 -3.05
N GLY A 29 24.77 15.79 -2.14
CA GLY A 29 24.53 15.67 -0.69
C GLY A 29 23.46 16.63 -0.15
N THR A 30 23.45 17.89 -0.60
CA THR A 30 22.44 18.87 -0.17
C THR A 30 21.06 18.60 -0.76
N LEU A 31 20.97 18.15 -2.01
CA LEU A 31 19.69 17.77 -2.61
C LEU A 31 19.08 16.53 -1.93
N MET A 32 19.91 15.55 -1.56
CA MET A 32 19.43 14.34 -0.88
C MET A 32 18.88 14.60 0.52
N SER A 33 19.42 15.57 1.27
CA SER A 33 18.93 15.89 2.61
C SER A 33 17.51 16.49 2.59
N LEU A 34 17.19 17.32 1.59
CA LEU A 34 15.89 17.98 1.47
C LEU A 34 14.75 17.03 1.07
N ILE A 35 15.04 16.00 0.26
CA ILE A 35 14.02 15.10 -0.29
C ILE A 35 13.47 14.13 0.77
N SER A 36 14.29 13.77 1.76
CA SER A 36 14.02 12.63 2.66
C SER A 36 12.79 12.81 3.57
N VAL A 37 12.45 14.04 3.96
CA VAL A 37 11.37 14.30 4.95
C VAL A 37 9.96 14.21 4.32
N SER A 38 9.81 14.40 3.01
CA SER A 38 8.50 14.46 2.33
C SER A 38 7.94 13.11 1.88
N TYR A 39 8.78 12.07 1.79
CA TYR A 39 8.44 10.82 1.10
C TYR A 39 7.60 9.84 1.93
N LEU A 40 7.73 9.88 3.26
CA LEU A 40 7.02 8.97 4.16
C LEU A 40 5.51 9.25 4.18
N ASP A 41 5.12 10.52 4.12
CA ASP A 41 3.72 10.96 4.16
C ASP A 41 2.96 10.55 2.87
N ILE A 42 3.61 10.62 1.70
CA ILE A 42 2.99 10.24 0.41
C ILE A 42 2.65 8.74 0.37
N ARG A 43 3.53 7.88 0.90
CA ARG A 43 3.28 6.44 0.94
C ARG A 43 2.12 6.09 1.87
N ALA A 44 2.05 6.73 3.04
CA ALA A 44 0.95 6.55 3.98
C ALA A 44 -0.38 6.98 3.36
N LYS A 45 -0.44 8.13 2.68
CA LYS A 45 -1.63 8.59 1.92
C LYS A 45 -2.05 7.61 0.83
N SER A 46 -1.09 7.06 0.08
CA SER A 46 -1.39 6.07 -0.95
C SER A 46 -1.94 4.76 -0.37
N ARG A 47 -1.44 4.33 0.80
CA ARG A 47 -1.99 3.18 1.51
C ARG A 47 -3.39 3.48 2.03
N ASP A 48 -3.63 4.64 2.62
CA ASP A 48 -4.97 5.05 3.08
C ASP A 48 -5.99 5.08 1.94
N ALA A 49 -5.62 5.61 0.77
CA ALA A 49 -6.47 5.57 -0.41
C ALA A 49 -6.79 4.13 -0.86
N ARG A 50 -5.80 3.23 -0.81
CA ARG A 50 -6.01 1.81 -1.06
C ARG A 50 -6.93 1.20 0.00
N ARG A 51 -6.72 1.47 1.29
CA ARG A 51 -7.57 0.97 2.37
C ARG A 51 -9.02 1.32 2.16
N VAL A 52 -9.32 2.58 1.84
CA VAL A 52 -10.70 3.03 1.54
C VAL A 52 -11.33 2.25 0.38
N ASN A 53 -10.58 1.99 -0.69
CA ASN A 53 -11.06 1.20 -1.82
C ASN A 53 -11.24 -0.29 -1.47
N ASP A 54 -10.34 -0.84 -0.66
CA ASP A 54 -10.38 -2.22 -0.18
C ASP A 54 -11.65 -2.45 0.66
N VAL A 55 -11.90 -1.63 1.71
CA VAL A 55 -13.13 -1.77 2.52
C VAL A 55 -14.40 -1.53 1.72
N LYS A 56 -14.37 -0.64 0.72
CA LYS A 56 -15.51 -0.48 -0.19
C LYS A 56 -15.78 -1.76 -0.99
N SER A 57 -14.74 -2.37 -1.54
CA SER A 57 -14.85 -3.63 -2.30
C SER A 57 -15.36 -4.77 -1.43
N LEU A 58 -14.89 -4.84 -0.18
CA LEU A 58 -15.40 -5.78 0.82
C LEU A 58 -16.89 -5.56 1.09
N ARG A 59 -17.33 -4.31 1.29
CA ARG A 59 -18.75 -3.98 1.50
C ARG A 59 -19.61 -4.41 0.32
N ASP A 60 -19.18 -4.08 -0.89
CA ASP A 60 -19.92 -4.41 -2.11
C ASP A 60 -20.00 -5.95 -2.29
N GLY A 61 -18.92 -6.68 -1.98
CA GLY A 61 -18.92 -8.15 -1.95
C GLY A 61 -19.83 -8.75 -0.88
N MET A 62 -19.87 -8.14 0.31
CA MET A 62 -20.77 -8.55 1.39
C MET A 62 -22.24 -8.37 1.02
N ALA A 63 -22.60 -7.27 0.35
CA ALA A 63 -23.95 -7.05 -0.16
C ALA A 63 -24.35 -8.14 -1.17
N LEU A 64 -23.43 -8.54 -2.07
CA LEU A 64 -23.66 -9.64 -3.00
C LEU A 64 -23.83 -10.99 -2.28
N TYR A 65 -23.02 -11.26 -1.26
CA TYR A 65 -23.14 -12.49 -0.46
C TYR A 65 -24.50 -12.55 0.26
N GLN A 66 -24.94 -11.44 0.85
CA GLN A 66 -26.25 -11.39 1.52
C GLN A 66 -27.41 -11.64 0.57
N ILE A 67 -27.33 -11.18 -0.68
CA ILE A 67 -28.37 -11.47 -1.70
C ILE A 67 -28.48 -12.97 -1.96
N GLN A 68 -27.36 -13.70 -1.93
CA GLN A 68 -27.31 -15.14 -2.22
C GLN A 68 -27.67 -16.02 -1.02
N HIS A 69 -27.20 -15.64 0.18
CA HIS A 69 -27.29 -16.47 1.38
C HIS A 69 -28.29 -15.96 2.42
N THR A 70 -28.88 -14.78 2.21
CA THR A 70 -29.79 -14.06 3.15
C THR A 70 -29.16 -13.64 4.48
N VAL A 71 -27.92 -14.04 4.74
CA VAL A 71 -27.10 -13.73 5.91
C VAL A 71 -25.68 -13.37 5.48
N TYR A 72 -24.95 -12.67 6.34
CA TYR A 72 -23.52 -12.44 6.19
C TYR A 72 -22.70 -13.62 6.75
N PRO A 73 -21.44 -13.82 6.31
CA PRO A 73 -20.55 -14.85 6.85
C PRO A 73 -20.48 -14.82 8.38
N LEU A 74 -20.73 -15.94 9.05
CA LEU A 74 -20.80 -15.93 10.52
C LEU A 74 -19.41 -15.91 11.16
N SER A 75 -19.10 -14.83 11.89
CA SER A 75 -17.91 -14.71 12.73
C SER A 75 -18.24 -13.92 14.00
N GLN A 76 -18.58 -14.63 15.08
CA GLN A 76 -18.96 -13.98 16.35
C GLN A 76 -17.78 -13.32 17.06
N ASN A 77 -16.58 -13.85 16.85
CA ASN A 77 -15.35 -13.23 17.30
C ASN A 77 -14.78 -12.36 16.19
N GLU A 78 -14.15 -11.26 16.57
CA GLU A 78 -13.39 -10.44 15.64
C GLU A 78 -12.20 -11.25 15.10
N THR A 79 -12.10 -11.35 13.78
CA THR A 79 -11.02 -12.07 13.09
C THR A 79 -10.35 -11.18 12.06
N ALA A 80 -9.04 -11.36 11.85
CA ALA A 80 -8.32 -10.64 10.81
C ALA A 80 -8.71 -11.14 9.42
N ILE A 81 -8.79 -10.21 8.46
CA ILE A 81 -8.98 -10.50 7.04
C ILE A 81 -7.58 -10.64 6.42
N ASP A 82 -6.99 -11.82 6.58
CA ASP A 82 -5.59 -12.10 6.23
C ASP A 82 -5.39 -13.38 5.40
N GLY A 83 -6.47 -14.08 5.07
CA GLY A 83 -6.48 -15.38 4.39
C GLY A 83 -6.10 -16.58 5.29
N GLY A 84 -5.96 -16.36 6.60
CA GLY A 84 -5.65 -17.39 7.58
C GLY A 84 -6.85 -18.28 7.91
N ALA A 85 -6.64 -19.27 8.78
CA ALA A 85 -7.68 -20.25 9.13
C ALA A 85 -8.91 -19.64 9.83
N ALA A 86 -8.72 -18.52 10.55
CA ALA A 86 -9.77 -17.78 11.24
C ALA A 86 -10.48 -16.75 10.34
N ASP A 87 -9.95 -16.47 9.15
CA ASP A 87 -10.55 -15.53 8.20
C ASP A 87 -11.73 -16.18 7.47
N VAL A 88 -12.88 -16.20 8.14
CA VAL A 88 -14.12 -16.75 7.58
C VAL A 88 -14.58 -15.90 6.40
N LEU A 89 -14.47 -14.58 6.48
CA LEU A 89 -14.98 -13.67 5.45
C LEU A 89 -14.29 -13.91 4.10
N SER A 90 -12.95 -13.91 4.05
CA SER A 90 -12.26 -14.09 2.77
C SER A 90 -12.51 -15.47 2.19
N ARG A 91 -12.57 -16.51 3.04
CA ARG A 91 -12.85 -17.87 2.58
C ARG A 91 -14.21 -17.98 1.91
N GLU A 92 -15.25 -17.44 2.54
CA GLU A 92 -16.62 -17.47 1.99
C GLU A 92 -16.69 -16.67 0.68
N LEU A 93 -16.21 -15.41 0.67
CA LEU A 93 -16.29 -14.55 -0.51
C LEU A 93 -15.48 -15.05 -1.72
N ILE A 94 -14.34 -15.71 -1.48
CA ILE A 94 -13.52 -16.29 -2.56
C ILE A 94 -14.13 -17.62 -3.05
N THR A 95 -14.67 -18.44 -2.14
CA THR A 95 -15.31 -19.72 -2.50
C THR A 95 -16.54 -19.48 -3.39
N GLU A 96 -17.33 -18.46 -3.06
CA GLU A 96 -18.50 -18.03 -3.85
C GLU A 96 -18.12 -17.21 -5.10
N LYS A 97 -16.81 -17.00 -5.36
CA LYS A 97 -16.28 -16.22 -6.49
C LYS A 97 -16.81 -14.78 -6.55
N ILE A 98 -17.19 -14.23 -5.40
CA ILE A 98 -17.65 -12.84 -5.27
C ILE A 98 -16.44 -11.91 -5.36
N LEU A 99 -15.34 -12.28 -4.70
CA LEU A 99 -14.07 -11.57 -4.80
C LEU A 99 -13.07 -12.34 -5.67
N PRO A 100 -12.29 -11.65 -6.52
CA PRO A 100 -11.30 -12.29 -7.38
C PRO A 100 -10.06 -12.76 -6.61
N GLY A 101 -9.88 -12.33 -5.36
CA GLY A 101 -8.75 -12.71 -4.52
C GLY A 101 -8.81 -12.06 -3.14
N LEU A 102 -7.82 -12.39 -2.33
CA LEU A 102 -7.68 -11.89 -0.96
C LEU A 102 -7.46 -10.37 -0.95
N ILE A 103 -8.28 -9.66 -0.17
CA ILE A 103 -8.11 -8.26 0.14
C ILE A 103 -7.55 -8.17 1.57
N LYS A 104 -6.29 -7.77 1.69
CA LYS A 104 -5.54 -7.69 2.94
C LYS A 104 -4.91 -6.31 3.08
N ASP A 105 -4.83 -5.81 4.31
CA ASP A 105 -4.22 -4.50 4.59
C ASP A 105 -2.76 -4.46 4.06
N PRO A 106 -2.33 -3.36 3.40
CA PRO A 106 -0.99 -3.25 2.81
C PRO A 106 0.18 -3.40 3.79
N THR A 107 -0.08 -3.24 5.09
CA THR A 107 0.90 -3.25 6.19
C THR A 107 0.63 -4.36 7.20
N SER A 108 -0.25 -5.30 6.89
CA SER A 108 -0.47 -6.46 7.73
C SER A 108 0.82 -7.26 8.00
N PRO A 109 1.06 -7.74 9.24
CA PRO A 109 0.12 -7.75 10.38
C PRO A 109 0.24 -6.53 11.31
N THR A 110 0.91 -5.45 10.90
CA THR A 110 0.99 -4.23 11.74
C THR A 110 -0.36 -3.53 11.83
N PHE A 111 -1.08 -3.48 10.71
CA PHE A 111 -2.48 -3.10 10.65
C PHE A 111 -3.22 -4.19 9.90
N ASP A 112 -4.41 -4.54 10.36
CA ASP A 112 -5.28 -5.52 9.72
C ASP A 112 -6.67 -4.93 9.54
N TYR A 113 -7.34 -5.33 8.47
CA TYR A 113 -8.80 -5.25 8.45
C TYR A 113 -9.31 -6.38 9.31
N THR A 114 -10.32 -6.11 10.14
CA THR A 114 -10.95 -7.16 10.95
C THR A 114 -12.42 -7.25 10.67
N TYR A 115 -12.98 -8.42 10.89
CA TYR A 115 -14.37 -8.74 10.60
C TYR A 115 -15.05 -9.36 11.82
N GLN A 116 -16.28 -8.91 12.07
CA GLN A 116 -17.18 -9.52 13.02
C GLN A 116 -18.62 -9.44 12.51
N SER A 117 -19.39 -10.51 12.70
CA SER A 117 -20.83 -10.52 12.44
C SER A 117 -21.63 -10.65 13.72
N LEU A 118 -22.90 -10.27 13.66
CA LEU A 118 -23.86 -10.70 14.68
C LEU A 118 -24.03 -12.23 14.65
N ALA A 119 -24.46 -12.80 15.77
CA ALA A 119 -24.65 -14.25 15.92
C ALA A 119 -25.64 -14.85 14.91
N ASN A 120 -26.58 -14.04 14.41
CA ASN A 120 -27.58 -14.42 13.41
C ASN A 120 -27.20 -14.02 11.97
N GLY A 121 -26.02 -13.42 11.76
CA GLY A 121 -25.57 -12.96 10.45
C GLY A 121 -26.40 -11.83 9.84
N ALA A 122 -27.23 -11.14 10.63
CA ALA A 122 -28.10 -10.07 10.14
C ALA A 122 -27.36 -8.74 9.88
N SER A 123 -26.22 -8.54 10.54
CA SER A 123 -25.37 -7.37 10.38
C SER A 123 -23.91 -7.76 10.62
N TYR A 124 -23.01 -6.89 10.20
CA TYR A 124 -21.57 -7.07 10.38
C TYR A 124 -20.86 -5.74 10.58
N ILE A 125 -19.63 -5.83 11.04
CA ILE A 125 -18.70 -4.72 11.16
C ILE A 125 -17.36 -5.15 10.54
N ILE A 126 -16.80 -4.31 9.69
CA ILE A 126 -15.39 -4.40 9.29
C ILE A 126 -14.65 -3.20 9.88
N HIS A 127 -13.65 -3.44 10.72
CA HIS A 127 -12.75 -2.39 11.21
C HIS A 127 -11.53 -2.23 10.32
N TYR A 128 -11.02 -1.00 10.25
CA TYR A 128 -9.79 -0.68 9.52
C TYR A 128 -9.11 0.56 10.13
N CYS A 129 -7.82 0.71 9.85
CA CYS A 129 -7.02 1.84 10.30
C CYS A 129 -6.71 2.81 9.17
N LEU A 130 -6.50 4.09 9.49
CA LEU A 130 -5.90 5.08 8.60
C LEU A 130 -4.65 5.64 9.25
N GLU A 131 -3.58 5.79 8.47
CA GLU A 131 -2.31 6.32 8.97
C GLU A 131 -2.29 7.85 9.01
N THR A 132 -3.11 8.50 8.19
CA THR A 132 -3.11 9.96 8.01
C THR A 132 -4.52 10.56 8.06
N ASN A 133 -4.58 11.89 8.16
CA ASN A 133 -5.82 12.67 8.03
C ASN A 133 -6.12 13.07 6.56
N SER A 134 -5.56 12.36 5.59
CA SER A 134 -5.66 12.75 4.17
C SER A 134 -6.99 12.39 3.52
N VAL A 135 -7.73 11.46 4.12
CA VAL A 135 -9.06 11.05 3.63
C VAL A 135 -10.10 12.04 4.17
N LEU A 136 -10.85 12.68 3.26
CA LEU A 136 -11.84 13.70 3.64
C LEU A 136 -12.87 13.15 4.63
N GLY A 137 -13.06 13.86 5.75
CA GLY A 137 -14.02 13.47 6.79
C GLY A 137 -13.55 12.30 7.66
N LYS A 138 -12.29 11.88 7.58
CA LYS A 138 -11.70 10.81 8.39
C LYS A 138 -10.43 11.29 9.09
N SER A 139 -10.26 10.90 10.35
CA SER A 139 -9.00 11.10 11.08
C SER A 139 -8.10 9.88 10.97
N SER A 140 -6.80 10.03 11.23
CA SER A 140 -5.89 8.92 11.46
C SER A 140 -6.33 8.10 12.69
N GLY A 141 -6.02 6.81 12.70
CA GLY A 141 -6.32 5.87 13.78
C GLY A 141 -7.15 4.66 13.32
N CYS A 142 -7.46 3.76 14.26
CA CYS A 142 -8.14 2.48 14.01
C CYS A 142 -9.63 2.47 14.38
N ASN A 143 -10.21 3.64 14.66
CA ASN A 143 -11.61 3.76 15.06
C ASN A 143 -12.56 3.85 13.85
N HIS A 144 -12.15 3.33 12.69
CA HIS A 144 -12.99 3.31 11.50
C HIS A 144 -13.62 1.95 11.33
N PHE A 145 -14.91 1.98 11.04
CA PHE A 145 -15.66 0.79 10.75
C PHE A 145 -16.67 1.05 9.64
N ILE A 146 -17.06 -0.03 8.97
CA ILE A 146 -18.19 -0.07 8.04
C ILE A 146 -19.09 -1.25 8.38
N GLY A 147 -20.36 -1.13 8.06
CA GLY A 147 -21.35 -2.19 8.16
C GLY A 147 -22.29 -2.16 6.94
N PRO A 148 -23.38 -2.92 6.98
CA PRO A 148 -24.42 -2.87 5.94
C PRO A 148 -24.99 -1.46 5.71
#